data_AF-A0A1Y4LEW7-F1
#
_entry.id   AF-A0A1Y4LEW7-F1
#
_cell.length_a   1.000
_cell.length_b   1.000
_cell.length_c   1.000
_cell.angle_alpha   90.00
_cell.angle_beta   90.00
_cell.angle_gamma   90.00
#
_symmetry.space_group_name_H-M   'P 1'
#
loop_
_entity.id
_entity.type
_entity.pdbx_description
1 polymer ?
#
loop_
_entity_poly.entity_id
_entity_poly.type
_entity_poly.pdbx_seq_one_letter_code
_entity_poly.pdbx_strand_id
1 'polypeptide(L)'
;MSLRISTDSPEELEGQVVFQEDGCSITVGQVSSSGEGEYTIRFQAAGGSDDSGRRSLISAAVPGQGEYSGVIRSADLSVEPADLYTAYYSYQTSEFTETGNEFEVTVLQMQDAPSSGTPQDISLTIPELYRIDAVPGDVK
;
A
#
# COMPACT_ATOMS: atom_id res chain seq x y z
N MET A 1 8.15 -2.07 -4.49
CA MET A 1 7.38 -3.09 -3.74
C MET A 1 6.46 -3.83 -4.72
N SER A 2 6.29 -5.15 -4.57
CA SER A 2 5.41 -5.95 -5.43
C SER A 2 4.66 -6.99 -4.60
N LEU A 3 3.39 -7.20 -4.91
CA LEU A 3 2.49 -8.12 -4.24
C LEU A 3 1.75 -8.96 -5.29
N ARG A 4 1.67 -10.27 -5.08
CA ARG A 4 0.84 -11.15 -5.91
C ARG A 4 -0.45 -11.43 -5.17
N ILE A 5 -1.58 -11.30 -5.85
CA ILE A 5 -2.90 -11.49 -5.30
C ILE A 5 -3.53 -12.68 -6.01
N SER A 6 -3.82 -13.73 -5.26
CA SER A 6 -4.63 -14.85 -5.74
C SER A 6 -6.09 -14.41 -5.77
N THR A 7 -6.78 -14.57 -6.90
CA THR A 7 -8.22 -14.30 -6.98
C THR A 7 -9.07 -15.28 -6.17
N ASP A 8 -8.53 -16.46 -5.84
CA ASP A 8 -9.25 -17.52 -5.12
C ASP A 8 -9.16 -17.37 -3.61
N SER A 9 -8.05 -16.83 -3.10
CA SER A 9 -7.77 -16.72 -1.66
C SER A 9 -6.95 -15.46 -1.35
N PRO A 10 -7.48 -14.25 -1.66
CA PRO A 10 -6.77 -12.99 -1.47
C PRO A 10 -6.44 -12.70 0.01
N GLU A 11 -7.17 -13.29 0.95
CA GLU A 11 -6.96 -13.19 2.40
C GLU A 11 -5.65 -13.84 2.88
N GLU A 12 -5.05 -14.75 2.12
CA GLU A 12 -3.77 -15.38 2.48
C GLU A 12 -2.60 -14.37 2.53
N LEU A 13 -2.80 -13.16 2.01
CA LEU A 13 -1.84 -12.08 2.08
C LEU A 13 -1.81 -11.40 3.45
N GLU A 14 -2.84 -11.53 4.27
CA GLU A 14 -2.91 -10.85 5.57
C GLU A 14 -1.73 -11.24 6.47
N GLY A 15 -1.09 -10.23 7.06
CA GLY A 15 0.12 -10.36 7.87
C GLY A 15 1.43 -10.46 7.06
N GLN A 16 1.38 -10.50 5.72
CA GLN A 16 2.59 -10.56 4.91
C GLN A 16 3.37 -9.23 4.94
N VAL A 17 4.66 -9.30 5.24
CA VAL A 17 5.58 -8.18 5.08
C VAL A 17 5.99 -8.08 3.61
N VAL A 18 5.58 -6.99 2.95
CA VAL A 18 5.77 -6.76 1.50
C VAL A 18 6.94 -5.81 1.21
N PHE A 19 7.41 -5.10 2.23
CA PHE A 19 8.60 -4.26 2.17
C PHE A 19 9.26 -4.19 3.54
N GLN A 20 10.59 -4.25 3.59
CA GLN A 20 11.37 -4.05 4.81
C GLN A 20 12.74 -3.49 4.47
N GLU A 21 13.06 -2.31 4.99
CA GLU A 21 14.34 -1.63 4.79
C GLU A 21 14.55 -0.59 5.89
N ASP A 22 15.78 -0.42 6.39
CA ASP A 22 16.15 0.61 7.37
C ASP A 22 15.26 0.67 8.63
N GLY A 23 14.80 -0.49 9.11
CA GLY A 23 13.89 -0.57 10.26
C GLY A 23 12.45 -0.13 9.99
N CYS A 24 12.14 0.29 8.76
CA CYS A 24 10.78 0.50 8.28
C CYS A 24 10.22 -0.81 7.70
N SER A 25 8.90 -0.99 7.79
CA SER A 25 8.22 -2.13 7.18
C SER A 25 6.85 -1.75 6.65
N ILE A 26 6.42 -2.39 5.56
CA ILE A 26 5.04 -2.35 5.09
C ILE A 26 4.49 -3.77 5.17
N THR A 27 3.38 -3.92 5.89
CA THR A 27 2.68 -5.19 6.10
C THR A 27 1.27 -5.09 5.52
N VAL A 28 0.80 -6.17 4.90
CA VAL A 28 -0.61 -6.30 4.53
C VAL A 28 -1.42 -6.52 5.81
N GLY A 29 -2.27 -5.57 6.17
CA GLY A 29 -3.06 -5.62 7.40
C GLY A 29 -4.34 -6.41 7.22
N GLN A 30 -5.14 -6.02 6.22
CA GLN A 30 -6.44 -6.62 5.95
C GLN A 30 -6.68 -6.69 4.45
N VAL A 31 -7.32 -7.75 3.99
CA VAL A 31 -7.79 -7.89 2.61
C VAL A 31 -9.28 -8.14 2.60
N SER A 32 -9.99 -7.46 1.71
CA SER A 32 -11.43 -7.65 1.52
C SER A 32 -11.75 -7.79 0.04
N SER A 33 -12.73 -8.63 -0.28
CA SER A 33 -13.27 -8.78 -1.62
C SER A 33 -14.79 -8.60 -1.58
N SER A 34 -15.33 -7.80 -2.52
CA SER A 34 -16.77 -7.58 -2.64
C SER A 34 -17.47 -8.63 -3.51
N GLY A 35 -16.72 -9.59 -4.07
CA GLY A 35 -17.24 -10.63 -4.98
C GLY A 35 -17.48 -10.17 -6.42
N GLU A 36 -17.37 -8.87 -6.72
CA GLU A 36 -17.53 -8.29 -8.07
C GLU A 36 -16.17 -8.07 -8.79
N GLY A 37 -15.15 -8.88 -8.47
CA GLY A 37 -13.80 -8.70 -9.01
C GLY A 37 -13.07 -7.48 -8.45
N GLU A 38 -13.52 -6.96 -7.31
CA GLU A 38 -12.87 -5.90 -6.56
C GLU A 38 -12.17 -6.49 -5.31
N TYR A 39 -10.92 -6.08 -5.12
CA TYR A 39 -10.07 -6.48 -4.01
C TYR A 39 -9.50 -5.23 -3.35
N THR A 40 -9.82 -5.01 -2.09
CA THR A 40 -9.33 -3.88 -1.31
C THR A 40 -8.32 -4.37 -0.29
N ILE A 41 -7.10 -3.84 -0.39
CA ILE A 41 -5.94 -4.25 0.40
C ILE A 41 -5.49 -3.08 1.25
N ARG A 42 -5.56 -3.26 2.57
CA ARG A 42 -5.08 -2.30 3.56
C ARG A 42 -3.65 -2.63 3.95
N PHE A 43 -2.78 -1.64 3.85
CA PHE A 43 -1.38 -1.73 4.22
C PHE A 43 -1.11 -0.93 5.50
N GLN A 44 -0.19 -1.43 6.31
CA GLN A 44 0.30 -0.79 7.52
C GLN A 44 1.80 -0.54 7.34
N ALA A 45 2.18 0.73 7.24
CA ALA A 45 3.57 1.16 7.20
C ALA A 45 4.02 1.55 8.61
N ALA A 46 4.99 0.82 9.14
CA ALA A 46 5.59 1.09 10.44
C ALA A 46 6.92 1.85 10.26
N GLY A 47 7.11 2.88 11.07
CA GLY A 47 8.33 3.69 11.06
C GLY A 47 9.48 3.04 11.83
N GLY A 48 10.70 3.28 11.36
CA GLY A 48 11.96 2.88 12.01
C GLY A 48 12.60 4.02 12.80
N SER A 49 13.58 3.68 13.63
CA SER A 49 14.50 4.66 14.24
C SER A 49 15.93 4.18 14.09
N ASP A 50 16.84 5.07 13.71
CA ASP A 50 18.27 4.76 13.69
C ASP A 50 18.93 4.98 15.06
N ASP A 51 20.21 4.61 15.17
CA ASP A 51 21.00 4.75 16.41
C ASP A 51 21.18 6.21 16.85
N SER A 52 20.90 7.18 15.98
CA SER A 52 20.92 8.61 16.30
C SER A 52 19.58 9.13 16.86
N GLY A 53 18.57 8.26 16.93
CA GLY A 53 17.21 8.60 17.33
C GLY A 53 16.40 9.28 16.22
N ARG A 54 16.93 9.35 14.99
CA ARG A 54 16.19 9.88 13.84
C ARG A 54 15.12 8.88 13.46
N ARG A 55 13.88 9.36 13.37
CA ARG A 55 12.73 8.53 12.97
C ARG A 55 12.59 8.58 11.45
N SER A 56 12.20 7.46 10.86
CA SER A 56 11.91 7.38 9.43
C SER A 56 10.63 6.59 9.18
N LEU A 57 9.94 6.92 8.11
CA LEU A 57 8.78 6.19 7.61
C LEU A 57 8.94 6.01 6.11
N ILE A 58 8.70 4.78 5.63
CA ILE A 58 8.60 4.46 4.21
C ILE A 58 7.17 4.03 3.91
N SER A 59 6.51 4.71 2.98
CA SER A 59 5.11 4.47 2.67
C SER A 59 4.75 4.81 1.23
N ALA A 60 3.74 4.14 0.69
CA ALA A 60 3.26 4.38 -0.66
C ALA A 60 2.34 5.61 -0.75
N ALA A 61 1.74 6.02 0.37
CA ALA A 61 0.91 7.22 0.44
C ALA A 61 1.16 7.96 1.75
N VAL A 62 1.39 9.28 1.68
CA VAL A 62 1.73 10.13 2.82
C VAL A 62 1.04 11.49 2.72
N PRO A 63 0.78 12.18 3.84
CA PRO A 63 0.35 13.58 3.82
C PRO A 63 1.38 14.49 3.14
N GLY A 64 0.89 15.42 2.33
CA GLY A 64 1.67 16.54 1.84
C GLY A 64 2.10 17.44 3.00
N GLN A 65 3.34 17.93 2.95
CA GLN A 65 3.89 18.86 3.92
C GLN A 65 3.99 20.28 3.35
N GLY A 66 4.02 21.29 4.23
CA GLY A 66 4.18 22.69 3.83
C GLY A 66 2.97 23.23 3.07
N GLU A 67 3.22 23.82 1.89
CA GLU A 67 2.17 24.39 1.03
C GLU A 67 1.17 23.34 0.49
N TYR A 68 1.51 22.05 0.58
CA TYR A 68 0.66 20.93 0.20
C TYR A 68 -0.07 20.30 1.40
N SER A 69 -0.10 20.97 2.56
CA SER A 69 -0.83 20.48 3.74
C SER A 69 -2.30 20.25 3.37
N GLY A 70 -2.79 19.02 3.57
CA GLY A 70 -4.15 18.62 3.22
C GLY A 70 -4.29 17.89 1.87
N VAL A 71 -3.19 17.71 1.13
CA VAL A 71 -3.13 16.84 -0.06
C VAL A 71 -2.46 15.53 0.33
N ILE A 72 -2.92 14.39 -0.21
CA ILE A 72 -2.21 13.11 -0.07
C ILE A 72 -1.28 12.96 -1.27
N ARG A 73 0.00 12.67 -1.01
CA ARG A 73 0.96 12.25 -2.03
C ARG A 73 0.98 10.74 -2.07
N SER A 74 0.73 10.17 -3.24
CA SER A 74 0.70 8.74 -3.47
C SER A 74 1.68 8.35 -4.57
N ALA A 75 2.24 7.16 -4.46
CA ALA A 75 3.14 6.60 -5.45
C ALA A 75 2.34 6.16 -6.68
N ASP A 76 3.02 5.94 -7.80
CA ASP A 76 2.38 5.32 -8.94
C ASP A 76 2.01 3.86 -8.62
N LEU A 77 0.93 3.39 -9.21
CA LEU A 77 0.50 2.00 -9.14
C LEU A 77 0.61 1.39 -10.52
N SER A 78 1.06 0.15 -10.59
CA SER A 78 0.89 -0.69 -11.78
C SER A 78 0.30 -2.04 -11.39
N VAL A 79 -0.53 -2.57 -12.28
CA VAL A 79 -1.18 -3.87 -12.09
C VAL A 79 -1.06 -4.68 -13.37
N GLU A 80 -0.78 -5.97 -13.23
CA GLU A 80 -0.79 -6.92 -14.34
C GLU A 80 -1.75 -8.09 -14.04
N PRO A 81 -2.55 -8.54 -15.02
CA PRO A 81 -2.66 -8.03 -16.40
C PRO A 81 -3.37 -6.67 -16.52
N ALA A 82 -2.72 -5.67 -17.14
CA ALA A 82 -3.20 -4.28 -17.20
C ALA A 82 -4.42 -4.07 -18.11
N ASP A 83 -4.70 -5.03 -18.99
CA ASP A 83 -5.89 -5.07 -19.85
C ASP A 83 -7.14 -5.54 -19.12
N LEU A 84 -6.97 -6.28 -18.02
CA LEU A 84 -8.06 -6.86 -17.22
C LEU A 84 -8.28 -6.12 -15.89
N TYR A 85 -7.24 -5.51 -15.32
CA TYR A 85 -7.29 -4.91 -14.00
C TYR A 85 -6.79 -3.46 -14.00
N THR A 86 -7.32 -2.68 -13.05
CA THR A 86 -6.79 -1.37 -12.67
C THR A 86 -6.56 -1.32 -11.16
N ALA A 87 -5.73 -0.40 -10.68
CA ALA A 87 -5.49 -0.19 -9.27
C ALA A 87 -5.51 1.30 -8.92
N TYR A 88 -6.09 1.64 -7.78
CA TYR A 88 -6.15 3.01 -7.26
C TYR A 88 -6.11 3.02 -5.74
N TYR A 89 -5.74 4.16 -5.15
CA TYR A 89 -5.80 4.34 -3.69
C TYR A 89 -7.22 4.67 -3.24
N SER A 90 -7.72 3.95 -2.24
CA SER A 90 -8.98 4.25 -1.55
C SER A 90 -8.67 5.03 -0.27
N TYR A 91 -8.95 6.33 -0.27
CA TYR A 91 -8.53 7.23 0.80
C TYR A 91 -9.52 7.22 1.98
N GLN A 92 -9.29 6.36 2.98
CA GLN A 92 -9.91 6.52 4.30
C GLN A 92 -8.91 6.69 5.46
N THR A 93 -7.64 6.36 5.28
CA THR A 93 -6.62 6.56 6.31
C THR A 93 -5.35 7.13 5.68
N SER A 94 -5.04 8.38 6.03
CA SER A 94 -3.75 9.02 5.72
C SER A 94 -3.35 9.95 6.86
N GLU A 95 -3.73 9.63 8.10
CA GLU A 95 -3.17 10.33 9.24
C GLU A 95 -1.76 9.78 9.49
N PHE A 96 -0.76 10.66 9.37
CA PHE A 96 0.60 10.34 9.79
C PHE A 96 0.63 10.32 11.32
N THR A 97 0.88 9.17 11.91
CA THR A 97 1.14 9.05 13.34
C THR A 97 2.64 8.98 13.58
N GLU A 98 3.07 9.27 14.82
CA GLU A 98 4.49 9.13 15.20
C GLU A 98 5.08 7.73 14.94
N THR A 99 4.24 6.71 14.83
CA THR A 99 4.62 5.30 14.72
C THR A 99 4.42 4.71 13.33
N GLY A 100 3.78 5.42 12.41
CA GLY A 100 3.47 4.89 11.08
C GLY A 100 2.26 5.53 10.41
N ASN A 101 1.85 4.94 9.30
CA ASN A 101 0.59 5.26 8.65
C ASN A 101 -0.05 4.01 8.05
N GLU A 102 -1.30 4.13 7.68
CA GLU A 102 -1.99 3.15 6.86
C GLU A 102 -2.28 3.76 5.51
N PHE A 103 -2.43 2.90 4.51
CA PHE A 103 -2.94 3.27 3.19
C PHE A 103 -3.65 2.07 2.59
N GLU A 104 -4.56 2.31 1.66
CA GLU A 104 -5.39 1.26 1.06
C GLU A 104 -5.31 1.35 -0.46
N VAL A 105 -5.21 0.19 -1.11
CA VAL A 105 -5.24 0.06 -2.56
C VAL A 105 -6.40 -0.85 -2.92
N THR A 106 -7.25 -0.37 -3.82
CA THR A 106 -8.28 -1.18 -4.46
C THR A 106 -7.79 -1.60 -5.83
N VAL A 107 -7.83 -2.91 -6.08
CA VAL A 107 -7.62 -3.53 -7.39
C VAL A 107 -9.00 -3.91 -7.93
N LEU A 108 -9.35 -3.36 -9.08
CA LEU A 108 -10.65 -3.53 -9.71
C LEU A 108 -10.50 -4.23 -11.06
N GLN A 109 -11.31 -5.26 -11.26
CA GLN A 109 -11.47 -5.91 -12.55
C GLN A 109 -12.28 -5.02 -13.51
N MET A 110 -11.69 -4.71 -14.67
CA MET A 110 -12.25 -3.81 -15.68
C MET A 110 -13.04 -4.56 -16.77
N GLN A 111 -12.75 -5.84 -16.96
CA GLN A 111 -13.37 -6.69 -17.98
C GLN A 111 -13.65 -8.07 -17.39
N ASP A 112 -14.71 -8.72 -17.87
CA ASP A 112 -15.00 -10.12 -17.51
C ASP A 112 -13.77 -10.98 -17.75
N ALA A 113 -13.37 -11.75 -16.73
CA ALA A 113 -12.23 -12.64 -16.85
C ALA A 113 -12.53 -13.67 -17.95
N PRO A 114 -11.55 -14.03 -18.80
CA PRO A 114 -11.75 -15.07 -19.79
C PRO A 114 -12.25 -16.33 -19.08
N SER A 115 -13.29 -16.96 -19.64
CA SER A 115 -14.10 -18.03 -19.03
C SER A 115 -13.33 -19.33 -18.70
N SER A 116 -12.01 -19.34 -18.91
CA SER A 116 -11.14 -20.38 -18.42
C SER A 116 -11.05 -20.23 -16.89
N GLY A 117 -11.72 -21.11 -16.14
CA GLY A 117 -11.65 -21.19 -14.67
C GLY A 117 -10.27 -21.59 -14.13
N THR A 118 -9.22 -20.90 -14.60
CA THR A 118 -7.86 -21.00 -14.10
C THR A 118 -7.67 -19.84 -13.13
N PRO A 119 -7.19 -20.10 -11.91
CA PRO A 119 -6.84 -19.04 -10.97
C PRO A 119 -5.92 -18.02 -11.65
N GLN A 120 -6.22 -16.74 -11.51
CA GLN A 120 -5.36 -15.69 -12.05
C GLN A 120 -4.59 -15.04 -10.89
N ASP A 121 -3.28 -14.99 -11.03
CA ASP A 121 -2.45 -14.18 -10.15
C ASP A 121 -2.45 -12.74 -10.68
N ILE A 122 -2.94 -11.81 -9.87
CA ILE A 122 -2.83 -10.38 -10.16
C ILE A 122 -1.53 -9.88 -9.53
N SER A 123 -0.69 -9.19 -10.31
CA SER A 123 0.55 -8.60 -9.80
C SER A 123 0.36 -7.10 -9.58
N LEU A 124 0.29 -6.67 -8.32
CA LEU A 124 0.29 -5.25 -7.94
C LEU A 124 1.72 -4.79 -7.66
N THR A 125 2.15 -3.72 -8.30
CA THR A 125 3.48 -3.13 -8.13
C THR A 125 3.39 -1.65 -7.77
N ILE A 126 4.19 -1.25 -6.79
CA ILE A 126 4.41 0.14 -6.40
C ILE A 126 5.91 0.40 -6.60
N PRO A 127 6.33 1.06 -7.70
CA PRO A 127 7.72 1.11 -8.12
C PRO A 127 8.57 1.98 -7.19
N GLU A 128 8.00 3.06 -6.66
CA GLU A 128 8.69 4.01 -5.80
C GLU A 128 7.88 4.25 -4.52
N LEU A 129 8.56 4.33 -3.38
CA LEU A 129 7.94 4.62 -2.09
C LEU A 129 8.46 5.96 -1.57
N TYR A 130 7.63 6.70 -0.84
CA TYR A 130 8.08 7.92 -0.19
C TYR A 130 8.81 7.59 1.09
N ARG A 131 9.94 8.25 1.31
CA ARG A 131 10.64 8.28 2.60
C ARG A 131 10.39 9.63 3.27
N ILE A 132 9.92 9.57 4.51
CA ILE A 132 9.83 10.73 5.40
C ILE A 132 10.81 10.49 6.53
N ASP A 133 11.77 11.40 6.70
CA ASP A 133 12.63 11.40 7.87
C ASP A 133 12.20 12.53 8.81
N ALA A 134 12.03 12.22 10.09
CA ALA A 134 11.73 13.19 11.14
C ALA A 134 12.88 13.27 12.14
N VAL A 135 13.26 14.48 12.53
CA VAL A 135 14.23 14.71 13.61
C VAL A 135 13.45 14.77 14.94
N PRO A 136 14.00 14.27 16.07
CA PRO A 136 13.36 14.45 17.37
C PRO A 136 12.99 15.92 17.61
N GLY A 137 11.69 16.23 17.70
CA GLY A 137 11.15 17.59 17.90
C GLY A 137 10.29 18.13 16.75
N ASP A 138 10.20 17.44 15.61
CA ASP A 138 9.42 17.89 14.43
C ASP A 138 7.93 17.49 14.45
N VAL A 139 7.53 16.55 15.32
CA VAL A 139 6.12 16.18 15.49
C VAL A 139 5.56 16.93 16.70
N LYS A 140 4.60 17.82 16.45
CA LYS A 140 3.84 18.55 17.45
C LYS A 140 2.42 18.05 17.53
#